data_AF-A0A2N6Q682-F1
#
_entry.id   AF-A0A2N6Q682-F1
#
_cell.length_a   1.000
_cell.length_b   1.000
_cell.length_c   1.000
_cell.angle_alpha   90.00
_cell.angle_beta   90.00
_cell.angle_gamma   90.00
#
_symmetry.space_group_name_H-M   'P 1'
#
loop_
_entity.id
_entity.type
_entity.pdbx_description
1 polymer ?
#
loop_
_entity_poly.entity_id
_entity_poly.type
_entity_poly.pdbx_seq_one_letter_code
_entity_poly.pdbx_strand_id
1 'polypeptide(L)'
;MAIVIGIDVGISTTKIVGINDDGTVVAPIRIKATDPVTSLYGAFGKYLHDNNIQLNDVEQVMLTGVGAAYVDSSVYGLPTAKAEEFICNGLGARFETDLEDMIVVSMGTGTSLIQCKGNDIRHIGGMGIGGGTLIGLSRIMLKTDDIRQISSLAMRGDASNIDVRIGDISPEPLPNLPKTATASLFGNAKSNATREDIALGIITMVLQTIGSSTILASLGSGIKDYVLIGNLTLLPQCKMVFSGLEKMYGVNFINPKYSEFCTAIGAALFYLNEKEK
;
A
#
# COMPACT_ATOMS: atom_id res chain seq x y z
N MET A 1 27.53 6.86 13.72
CA MET A 1 26.35 7.51 13.10
C MET A 1 25.17 6.90 13.79
N ALA A 2 24.28 7.73 14.32
CA ALA A 2 23.08 7.23 14.96
C ALA A 2 22.06 6.92 13.85
N ILE A 3 21.61 5.66 13.76
CA ILE A 3 20.56 5.27 12.82
C ILE A 3 19.26 5.01 13.58
N VAL A 4 18.17 5.57 13.07
CA VAL A 4 16.82 5.28 13.56
C VAL A 4 16.20 4.21 12.68
N ILE A 5 15.74 3.12 13.28
CA ILE A 5 15.15 1.99 12.57
C ILE A 5 13.63 2.05 12.68
N GLY A 6 12.95 2.19 11.55
CA GLY A 6 11.50 2.09 11.45
C GLY A 6 11.08 0.69 10.99
N ILE A 7 10.14 0.07 11.71
CA ILE A 7 9.67 -1.29 11.41
C ILE A 7 8.14 -1.32 11.38
N ASP A 8 7.58 -1.61 10.21
CA ASP A 8 6.17 -1.94 10.04
C ASP A 8 5.99 -3.46 10.17
N VAL A 9 5.44 -3.90 11.31
CA VAL A 9 5.11 -5.30 11.59
C VAL A 9 3.68 -5.57 11.13
N GLY A 10 3.51 -5.81 9.83
CA GLY A 10 2.21 -6.12 9.25
C GLY A 10 1.78 -7.59 9.45
N ILE A 11 0.52 -7.88 9.11
CA ILE A 11 -0.07 -9.24 9.19
C ILE A 11 0.64 -10.21 8.22
N SER A 12 0.92 -9.75 7.00
CA SER A 12 1.45 -10.59 5.92
C SER A 12 2.92 -10.37 5.62
N THR A 13 3.49 -9.25 6.07
CA THR A 13 4.87 -8.86 5.79
C THR A 13 5.39 -7.90 6.86
N THR A 14 6.65 -8.07 7.24
CA THR A 14 7.42 -7.10 8.03
C THR A 14 8.30 -6.27 7.09
N LYS A 15 8.28 -4.94 7.25
CA LYS A 15 9.13 -4.02 6.48
C LYS A 15 10.03 -3.24 7.42
N ILE A 16 11.29 -3.08 7.04
CA ILE A 16 12.30 -2.42 7.87
C ILE A 16 13.01 -1.38 7.02
N VAL A 17 13.21 -0.21 7.62
CA VAL A 17 13.95 0.91 7.05
C VAL A 17 14.87 1.49 8.11
N GLY A 18 16.08 1.87 7.74
CA GLY A 18 16.90 2.76 8.55
C GLY A 18 16.88 4.18 7.99
N ILE A 19 16.91 5.18 8.87
CA ILE A 19 17.11 6.59 8.53
C ILE A 19 18.34 7.08 9.26
N ASN A 20 19.32 7.59 8.50
CA ASN A 20 20.54 8.17 9.05
C ASN A 20 20.29 9.60 9.57
N ASP A 21 21.29 10.14 10.29
CA ASP A 21 21.30 11.51 10.80
C ASP A 21 21.01 12.61 9.74
N ASP A 22 21.27 12.34 8.47
CA ASP A 22 21.01 13.25 7.35
C ASP A 22 19.61 13.10 6.71
N GLY A 23 18.75 12.25 7.29
CA GLY A 23 17.40 11.97 6.80
C GLY A 23 17.35 10.96 5.64
N THR A 24 18.48 10.41 5.21
CA THR A 24 18.51 9.47 4.08
C THR A 24 17.97 8.09 4.46
N VAL A 25 17.06 7.56 3.62
CA VAL A 25 16.57 6.18 3.72
C VAL A 25 17.67 5.18 3.32
N VAL A 26 17.96 4.25 4.23
CA VAL A 26 19.00 3.22 4.07
C VAL A 26 18.36 1.84 3.89
N ALA A 27 18.73 1.19 2.79
CA ALA A 27 18.58 -0.24 2.53
C ALA A 27 17.26 -0.90 2.96
N PRO A 28 16.10 -0.40 2.52
CA PRO A 28 14.80 -0.94 2.90
C PRO A 28 14.69 -2.44 2.57
N ILE A 29 14.18 -3.24 3.53
CA ILE A 29 13.92 -4.67 3.30
C ILE A 29 12.50 -5.06 3.66
N ARG A 30 11.98 -6.08 2.98
CA ARG A 30 10.68 -6.68 3.23
C ARG A 30 10.80 -8.19 3.38
N ILE A 31 10.22 -8.74 4.44
CA ILE A 31 10.15 -10.18 4.69
C ILE A 31 8.68 -10.60 4.82
N LYS A 32 8.33 -11.78 4.27
CA LYS A 32 6.99 -12.36 4.48
C LYS A 32 6.81 -12.73 5.94
N ALA A 33 5.69 -12.33 6.53
CA ALA A 33 5.36 -12.67 7.91
C ALA A 33 4.53 -13.96 7.95
N THR A 34 5.04 -14.98 8.64
CA THR A 34 4.26 -16.16 9.04
C THR A 34 3.81 -16.06 10.49
N ASP A 35 4.65 -15.47 11.33
CA ASP A 35 4.41 -15.10 12.73
C ASP A 35 5.01 -13.71 12.96
N PRO A 36 4.23 -12.70 13.42
CA PRO A 36 4.70 -11.31 13.52
C PRO A 36 5.97 -11.14 14.37
N VAL A 37 6.07 -11.86 15.48
CA VAL A 37 7.19 -11.74 16.42
C VAL A 37 8.45 -12.36 15.82
N THR A 38 8.37 -13.60 15.34
CA THR A 38 9.50 -14.28 14.68
C THR A 38 9.97 -13.49 13.46
N SER A 39 9.03 -12.94 12.70
CA SER A 39 9.33 -12.15 11.50
C SER A 39 10.02 -10.84 11.84
N LEU A 40 9.60 -10.15 12.91
CA LEU A 40 10.28 -8.96 13.42
C LEU A 40 11.75 -9.25 13.75
N TYR A 41 12.01 -10.20 14.66
CA TYR A 41 13.37 -10.47 15.11
C TYR A 41 14.24 -11.00 13.96
N GLY A 42 13.74 -11.99 13.19
CA GLY A 42 14.49 -12.53 12.06
C GLY A 42 14.78 -11.48 10.99
N ALA A 43 13.81 -10.62 10.66
CA ALA A 43 14.00 -9.56 9.67
C ALA A 43 14.97 -8.49 10.16
N PHE A 44 14.86 -8.08 11.42
CA PHE A 44 15.72 -7.04 11.94
C PHE A 44 17.18 -7.51 12.07
N GLY A 45 17.41 -8.73 12.56
CA GLY A 45 18.75 -9.31 12.57
C GLY A 45 19.35 -9.42 11.17
N LYS A 46 18.55 -9.82 10.17
CA LYS A 46 18.97 -9.84 8.76
C LYS A 46 19.29 -8.44 8.22
N TYR A 47 18.45 -7.44 8.50
CA TYR A 47 18.68 -6.06 8.08
C TYR A 47 20.01 -5.53 8.60
N LEU A 48 20.31 -5.73 9.89
CA LEU A 48 21.56 -5.29 10.49
C LEU A 48 22.76 -5.98 9.84
N HIS A 49 22.68 -7.31 9.68
CA HIS A 49 23.74 -8.11 9.07
C HIS A 49 24.04 -7.71 7.62
N ASP A 50 23.02 -7.63 6.76
CA ASP A 50 23.20 -7.34 5.34
C ASP A 50 23.75 -5.93 5.09
N ASN A 51 23.52 -5.00 6.04
CA ASN A 51 23.95 -3.61 5.94
C ASN A 51 25.20 -3.29 6.77
N ASN A 52 25.82 -4.28 7.42
CA ASN A 52 26.95 -4.11 8.33
C ASN A 52 26.71 -3.07 9.44
N ILE A 53 25.48 -3.00 9.96
CA ILE A 53 25.10 -2.09 11.05
C ILE A 53 25.25 -2.84 12.37
N GLN A 54 26.03 -2.30 13.30
CA GLN A 54 26.14 -2.86 14.65
C GLN A 54 24.98 -2.37 15.52
N LEU A 55 24.63 -3.13 16.56
CA LEU A 55 23.58 -2.71 17.50
C LEU A 55 23.88 -1.35 18.13
N ASN A 56 25.15 -1.06 18.40
CA ASN A 56 25.57 0.23 18.99
C ASN A 56 25.46 1.42 18.03
N ASP A 57 25.26 1.17 16.73
CA ASP A 57 24.99 2.23 15.75
C ASP A 57 23.51 2.64 15.76
N VAL A 58 22.62 1.77 16.29
CA VAL A 58 21.18 2.02 16.34
C VAL A 58 20.84 2.89 17.55
N GLU A 59 20.32 4.08 17.27
CA GLU A 59 19.85 5.01 18.31
C GLU A 59 18.49 4.59 18.85
N GLN A 60 17.56 4.25 17.96
CA GLN A 60 16.17 3.97 18.33
C GLN A 60 15.53 2.99 17.35
N VAL A 61 14.71 2.08 17.87
CA VAL A 61 13.82 1.22 17.09
C VAL A 61 12.37 1.70 17.25
N MET A 62 11.73 2.06 16.16
CA MET A 62 10.34 2.49 16.10
C MET A 62 9.47 1.42 15.45
N LEU A 63 8.57 0.84 16.23
CA LEU A 63 7.64 -0.19 15.77
C LEU A 63 6.29 0.42 15.39
N THR A 64 5.71 -0.06 14.31
CA THR A 64 4.33 0.24 13.93
C THR A 64 3.69 -0.97 13.27
N GLY A 65 2.45 -0.81 12.78
CA GLY A 65 1.66 -1.91 12.24
C GLY A 65 0.98 -2.72 13.36
N VAL A 66 -0.09 -3.42 13.00
CA VAL A 66 -0.86 -4.23 13.95
C VAL A 66 -0.04 -5.26 14.74
N GLY A 67 1.06 -5.76 14.15
CA GLY A 67 1.94 -6.73 14.79
C GLY A 67 2.80 -6.14 15.93
N ALA A 68 2.98 -4.82 15.96
CA ALA A 68 3.69 -4.14 17.05
C ALA A 68 2.96 -4.27 18.39
N ALA A 69 1.65 -4.55 18.37
CA ALA A 69 0.87 -4.81 19.58
C ALA A 69 1.34 -6.06 20.34
N TYR A 70 2.00 -7.01 19.68
CA TYR A 70 2.51 -8.25 20.29
C TYR A 70 3.94 -8.13 20.86
N VAL A 71 4.52 -6.94 20.85
CA VAL A 71 5.91 -6.69 21.28
C VAL A 71 5.91 -5.73 22.46
N ASP A 72 6.15 -6.24 23.65
CA ASP A 72 6.09 -5.44 24.90
C ASP A 72 7.47 -5.14 25.50
N SER A 73 8.53 -5.65 24.89
CA SER A 73 9.91 -5.48 25.35
C SER A 73 10.80 -4.83 24.29
N SER A 74 11.95 -4.32 24.72
CA SER A 74 13.01 -3.84 23.85
C SER A 74 13.44 -4.91 22.85
N VAL A 75 13.54 -4.53 21.57
CA VAL A 75 14.04 -5.41 20.51
C VAL A 75 15.56 -5.45 20.58
N TYR A 76 16.14 -6.63 20.81
CA TYR A 76 17.59 -6.82 21.01
C TYR A 76 18.22 -5.96 22.12
N GLY A 77 17.43 -5.55 23.11
CA GLY A 77 17.89 -4.68 24.19
C GLY A 77 18.09 -3.22 23.79
N LEU A 78 17.68 -2.83 22.57
CA LEU A 78 17.76 -1.45 22.09
C LEU A 78 16.61 -0.59 22.61
N PRO A 79 16.80 0.73 22.73
CA PRO A 79 15.70 1.69 22.88
C PRO A 79 14.62 1.41 21.83
N THR A 80 13.40 1.15 22.29
CA THR A 80 12.28 0.74 21.43
C THR A 80 11.01 1.48 21.84
N ALA A 81 10.31 2.05 20.87
CA ALA A 81 8.99 2.65 21.07
C ALA A 81 8.03 2.27 19.95
N LYS A 82 6.76 2.64 20.11
CA LYS A 82 5.69 2.37 19.13
C LYS A 82 5.15 3.69 18.58
N ALA A 83 4.78 3.70 17.31
CA ALA A 83 4.13 4.82 16.65
C ALA A 83 2.81 4.37 16.00
N GLU A 84 1.81 5.26 16.00
CA GLU A 84 0.50 4.97 15.42
C GLU A 84 0.58 4.81 13.91
N GLU A 85 0.04 3.71 13.39
CA GLU A 85 0.16 3.31 11.99
C GLU A 85 -0.34 4.39 11.01
N PHE A 86 -1.48 5.02 11.31
CA PHE A 86 -2.05 6.02 10.41
C PHE A 86 -1.25 7.32 10.37
N ILE A 87 -0.63 7.70 11.48
CA ILE A 87 0.32 8.81 11.52
C ILE A 87 1.55 8.46 10.69
N CYS A 88 2.09 7.25 10.86
CA CYS A 88 3.23 6.76 10.09
C CYS A 88 2.94 6.73 8.58
N ASN A 89 1.73 6.31 8.17
CA ASN A 89 1.32 6.33 6.77
C ASN A 89 1.38 7.75 6.17
N GLY A 90 0.86 8.74 6.91
CA GLY A 90 0.91 10.15 6.50
C GLY A 90 2.33 10.70 6.43
N LEU A 91 3.14 10.48 7.48
CA LEU A 91 4.52 10.95 7.54
C LEU A 91 5.38 10.36 6.41
N GLY A 92 5.29 9.05 6.18
CA GLY A 92 6.04 8.38 5.13
C GLY A 92 5.62 8.81 3.73
N ALA A 93 4.31 8.96 3.49
CA ALA A 93 3.83 9.47 2.22
C ALA A 93 4.29 10.92 1.95
N ARG A 94 4.34 11.76 3.00
CA ARG A 94 4.80 13.15 2.89
C ARG A 94 6.28 13.18 2.55
N PHE A 95 7.08 12.40 3.26
CA PHE A 95 8.52 12.30 3.01
C PHE A 95 8.84 11.88 1.57
N GLU A 96 8.05 10.97 0.99
CA GLU A 96 8.31 10.49 -0.37
C GLU A 96 7.79 11.42 -1.49
N THR A 97 6.94 12.40 -1.17
CA THR A 97 6.23 13.21 -2.18
C THR A 97 6.35 14.71 -1.98
N ASP A 98 6.83 15.17 -0.83
CA ASP A 98 6.86 16.57 -0.39
C ASP A 98 5.47 17.25 -0.39
N LEU A 99 4.38 16.46 -0.35
CA LEU A 99 3.01 16.97 -0.32
C LEU A 99 2.51 17.21 1.11
N GLU A 100 1.96 18.40 1.32
CA GLU A 100 1.29 18.77 2.58
C GLU A 100 -0.14 18.25 2.65
N ASP A 101 -0.90 18.43 1.56
CA ASP A 101 -2.32 18.09 1.45
C ASP A 101 -2.51 16.92 0.48
N MET A 102 -2.91 15.75 0.99
CA MET A 102 -3.07 14.53 0.21
C MET A 102 -4.03 13.54 0.87
N ILE A 103 -4.53 12.58 0.07
CA ILE A 103 -5.14 11.36 0.60
C ILE A 103 -4.14 10.22 0.45
N VAL A 104 -3.68 9.67 1.55
CA VAL A 104 -2.86 8.46 1.53
C VAL A 104 -3.78 7.25 1.45
N VAL A 105 -3.56 6.43 0.42
CA VAL A 105 -4.30 5.20 0.14
C VAL A 105 -3.40 4.03 0.51
N SER A 106 -3.56 3.53 1.74
CA SER A 106 -2.76 2.41 2.23
C SER A 106 -3.34 1.09 1.78
N MET A 107 -2.74 0.49 0.73
CA MET A 107 -3.18 -0.73 0.07
C MET A 107 -2.42 -1.96 0.60
N GLY A 108 -2.74 -2.35 1.83
CA GLY A 108 -2.20 -3.52 2.52
C GLY A 108 -3.08 -4.77 2.35
N THR A 109 -3.30 -5.50 3.45
CA THR A 109 -4.22 -6.66 3.48
C THR A 109 -5.66 -6.22 3.20
N GLY A 110 -6.11 -5.16 3.89
CA GLY A 110 -7.24 -4.32 3.50
C GLY A 110 -6.74 -2.97 2.98
N THR A 111 -7.65 -1.99 2.89
CA THR A 111 -7.30 -0.62 2.49
C THR A 111 -7.73 0.38 3.54
N SER A 112 -6.83 1.29 3.90
CA SER A 112 -7.10 2.43 4.79
C SER A 112 -6.87 3.74 4.06
N LEU A 113 -7.73 4.73 4.30
CA LEU A 113 -7.67 6.07 3.72
C LEU A 113 -7.34 7.07 4.81
N ILE A 114 -6.24 7.80 4.62
CA ILE A 114 -5.74 8.79 5.56
C ILE A 114 -5.75 10.14 4.86
N GLN A 115 -6.37 11.13 5.48
CA GLN A 115 -6.27 12.51 5.03
C GLN A 115 -5.11 13.19 5.73
N CYS A 116 -4.24 13.79 4.95
CA CYS A 116 -3.23 14.72 5.41
C CYS A 116 -3.63 16.12 4.96
N LYS A 117 -3.72 17.08 5.90
CA LYS A 117 -3.98 18.48 5.62
C LYS A 117 -3.09 19.36 6.50
N GLY A 118 -1.99 19.85 5.94
CA GLY A 118 -0.88 20.38 6.73
C GLY A 118 -0.50 19.39 7.84
N ASN A 119 -0.42 19.83 9.10
CA ASN A 119 -0.05 18.94 10.21
C ASN A 119 -1.18 18.00 10.70
N ASP A 120 -2.41 18.13 10.19
CA ASP A 120 -3.52 17.22 10.55
C ASP A 120 -3.43 15.93 9.73
N ILE A 121 -3.11 14.81 10.40
CA ILE A 121 -3.09 13.47 9.81
C ILE A 121 -4.16 12.64 10.51
N ARG A 122 -5.20 12.24 9.76
CA ARG A 122 -6.33 11.51 10.32
C ARG A 122 -6.85 10.41 9.41
N HIS A 123 -7.27 9.30 10.00
CA HIS A 123 -7.97 8.25 9.30
C HIS A 123 -9.40 8.69 8.96
N ILE A 124 -9.74 8.67 7.67
CA ILE A 124 -11.06 9.13 7.17
C ILE A 124 -11.97 7.98 6.71
N GLY A 125 -11.46 6.76 6.68
CA GLY A 125 -12.23 5.58 6.33
C GLY A 125 -11.36 4.46 5.78
N GLY A 126 -11.98 3.33 5.46
CA GLY A 126 -11.28 2.18 4.95
C GLY A 126 -12.24 1.12 4.42
N MET A 127 -11.67 0.07 3.84
CA MET A 127 -12.40 -1.04 3.24
C MET A 127 -11.67 -2.35 3.49
N GLY A 128 -12.44 -3.44 3.63
CA GLY A 128 -11.90 -4.80 3.65
C GLY A 128 -11.41 -5.32 2.29
N ILE A 129 -11.25 -4.44 1.30
CA ILE A 129 -10.75 -4.76 -0.04
C ILE A 129 -9.28 -4.36 -0.12
N GLY A 130 -8.42 -5.31 -0.44
CA GLY A 130 -6.97 -5.09 -0.56
C GLY A 130 -6.25 -6.34 -1.06
N GLY A 131 -4.98 -6.47 -0.70
CA GLY A 131 -4.15 -7.61 -1.08
C GLY A 131 -4.66 -8.93 -0.52
N GLY A 132 -5.27 -8.92 0.67
CA GLY A 132 -5.91 -10.11 1.24
C GLY A 132 -7.05 -10.62 0.38
N THR A 133 -7.88 -9.71 -0.15
CA THR A 133 -8.99 -10.03 -1.05
C THR A 133 -8.48 -10.59 -2.38
N LEU A 134 -7.49 -9.94 -3.00
CA LEU A 134 -6.87 -10.39 -4.25
C LEU A 134 -6.36 -11.83 -4.11
N ILE A 135 -5.58 -12.09 -3.05
CA ILE A 135 -5.00 -13.40 -2.79
C ILE A 135 -6.07 -14.44 -2.46
N GLY A 136 -7.05 -14.10 -1.61
CA GLY A 136 -8.13 -15.00 -1.23
C GLY A 136 -8.96 -15.45 -2.43
N LEU A 137 -9.37 -14.50 -3.28
CA LEU A 137 -10.11 -14.80 -4.51
C LEU A 137 -9.28 -15.62 -5.49
N SER A 138 -8.00 -15.28 -5.65
CA SER A 138 -7.09 -16.03 -6.53
C SER A 138 -6.91 -17.48 -6.08
N ARG A 139 -6.83 -17.73 -4.77
CA ARG A 139 -6.75 -19.10 -4.24
C ARG A 139 -7.99 -19.91 -4.61
N ILE A 140 -9.17 -19.30 -4.54
CA ILE A 140 -10.44 -19.96 -4.85
C ILE A 140 -10.59 -20.17 -6.37
N MET A 141 -10.40 -19.12 -7.16
CA MET A 141 -10.74 -19.09 -8.58
C MET A 141 -9.61 -19.58 -9.50
N LEU A 142 -8.35 -19.28 -9.14
CA LEU A 142 -7.17 -19.60 -9.95
C LEU A 142 -6.33 -20.74 -9.38
N LYS A 143 -6.68 -21.23 -8.18
CA LYS A 143 -5.97 -22.27 -7.43
C LYS A 143 -4.49 -21.91 -7.17
N THR A 144 -4.21 -20.62 -6.97
CA THR A 144 -2.88 -20.13 -6.59
C THR A 144 -3.00 -18.88 -5.73
N ASP A 145 -2.05 -18.69 -4.82
CA ASP A 145 -1.84 -17.47 -4.03
C ASP A 145 -0.44 -16.86 -4.25
N ASP A 146 0.32 -17.33 -5.24
CA ASP A 146 1.56 -16.66 -5.63
C ASP A 146 1.23 -15.39 -6.43
N ILE A 147 1.38 -14.23 -5.78
CA ILE A 147 1.15 -12.92 -6.38
C ILE A 147 1.93 -12.69 -7.68
N ARG A 148 3.13 -13.27 -7.82
CA ARG A 148 3.93 -13.14 -9.05
C ARG A 148 3.29 -13.92 -10.19
N GLN A 149 2.78 -15.12 -9.90
CA GLN A 149 2.04 -15.91 -10.87
C GLN A 149 0.73 -15.21 -11.27
N ILE A 150 -0.02 -14.71 -10.29
CA ILE A 150 -1.29 -14.00 -10.50
C ILE A 150 -1.06 -12.75 -11.36
N SER A 151 -0.05 -11.94 -11.02
CA SER A 151 0.34 -10.75 -11.80
C SER A 151 0.77 -11.12 -13.22
N SER A 152 1.55 -12.19 -13.38
CA SER A 152 1.97 -12.68 -14.71
C SER A 152 0.80 -13.14 -15.58
N LEU A 153 -0.18 -13.85 -15.00
CA LEU A 153 -1.41 -14.23 -15.68
C LEU A 153 -2.20 -13.00 -16.13
N ALA A 154 -2.40 -12.04 -15.22
CA ALA A 154 -3.17 -10.83 -15.49
C ALA A 154 -2.58 -9.96 -16.61
N MET A 155 -1.25 -9.98 -16.81
CA MET A 155 -0.61 -9.27 -17.93
C MET A 155 -1.01 -9.81 -19.31
N ARG A 156 -1.60 -11.01 -19.38
CA ARG A 156 -2.05 -11.66 -20.63
C ARG A 156 -3.58 -11.74 -20.74
N GLY A 157 -4.31 -11.24 -19.75
CA GLY A 157 -5.77 -11.26 -19.74
C GLY A 157 -6.37 -10.12 -20.55
N ASP A 158 -7.64 -10.25 -20.87
CA ASP A 158 -8.47 -9.19 -21.42
C ASP A 158 -9.65 -8.92 -20.48
N ALA A 159 -9.66 -7.72 -19.87
CA ALA A 159 -10.70 -7.33 -18.94
C ALA A 159 -12.10 -7.26 -19.59
N SER A 160 -12.20 -7.09 -20.92
CA SER A 160 -13.51 -7.08 -21.62
C SER A 160 -14.22 -8.45 -21.59
N ASN A 161 -13.48 -9.54 -21.34
CA ASN A 161 -14.07 -10.87 -21.15
C ASN A 161 -14.68 -11.07 -19.75
N ILE A 162 -14.43 -10.14 -18.82
CA ILE A 162 -14.83 -10.24 -17.41
C ILE A 162 -15.75 -9.10 -17.01
N ASP A 163 -15.38 -7.87 -17.35
CA ASP A 163 -16.09 -6.67 -16.95
C ASP A 163 -17.05 -6.21 -18.05
N VAL A 164 -18.18 -5.61 -17.65
CA VAL A 164 -19.07 -4.89 -18.56
C VAL A 164 -18.61 -3.45 -18.64
N ARG A 165 -18.45 -2.91 -19.84
CA ARG A 165 -18.12 -1.51 -20.10
C ARG A 165 -19.35 -0.72 -20.52
N ILE A 166 -19.28 0.61 -20.41
CA ILE A 166 -20.34 1.51 -20.85
C ILE A 166 -20.70 1.29 -22.32
N GLY A 167 -19.71 1.05 -23.17
CA GLY A 167 -19.92 0.78 -24.59
C GLY A 167 -20.68 -0.53 -24.89
N ASP A 168 -20.75 -1.46 -23.94
CA ASP A 168 -21.47 -2.73 -24.10
C ASP A 168 -22.97 -2.56 -23.84
N ILE A 169 -23.36 -1.53 -23.07
CA ILE A 169 -24.75 -1.27 -22.65
C ILE A 169 -25.33 0.02 -23.25
N SER A 170 -24.51 0.86 -23.87
CA SER A 170 -24.92 2.13 -24.45
C SER A 170 -24.22 2.40 -25.78
N PRO A 171 -24.95 2.78 -26.85
CA PRO A 171 -24.36 3.12 -28.14
C PRO A 171 -23.57 4.43 -28.09
N GLU A 172 -23.83 5.31 -27.12
CA GLU A 172 -23.14 6.59 -26.92
C GLU A 172 -22.45 6.65 -25.54
N PRO A 173 -21.35 7.40 -25.38
CA PRO A 173 -20.77 7.62 -24.06
C PRO A 173 -21.76 8.36 -23.15
N LEU A 174 -21.64 8.16 -21.83
CA LEU A 174 -22.42 8.92 -20.85
C LEU A 174 -21.64 10.19 -20.45
N PRO A 175 -22.30 11.23 -19.91
CA PRO A 175 -21.61 12.40 -19.39
C PRO A 175 -20.49 11.99 -18.41
N ASN A 176 -19.25 12.42 -18.70
CA ASN A 176 -18.03 12.12 -17.94
C ASN A 176 -17.62 10.64 -17.88
N LEU A 177 -18.28 9.74 -18.61
CA LEU A 177 -17.94 8.31 -18.66
C LEU A 177 -17.70 7.88 -20.11
N PRO A 178 -16.44 7.61 -20.51
CA PRO A 178 -16.14 7.10 -21.85
C PRO A 178 -16.71 5.69 -22.04
N LYS A 179 -16.89 5.27 -23.30
CA LYS A 179 -17.33 3.89 -23.63
C LYS A 179 -16.44 2.80 -23.02
N THR A 180 -15.17 3.10 -22.80
CA THR A 180 -14.20 2.18 -22.19
C THR A 180 -14.31 2.09 -20.67
N ALA A 181 -15.10 2.96 -20.02
CA ALA A 181 -15.29 2.92 -18.58
C ALA A 181 -16.02 1.64 -18.18
N THR A 182 -15.62 1.07 -17.05
CA THR A 182 -16.31 -0.08 -16.44
C THR A 182 -17.69 0.35 -15.97
N ALA A 183 -18.73 -0.34 -16.42
CA ALA A 183 -20.09 -0.24 -15.90
C ALA A 183 -20.33 -1.23 -14.75
N SER A 184 -19.82 -2.46 -14.88
CA SER A 184 -19.93 -3.50 -13.85
C SER A 184 -18.70 -4.41 -13.86
N LEU A 185 -17.98 -4.43 -12.74
CA LEU A 185 -16.88 -5.37 -12.51
C LEU A 185 -17.44 -6.81 -12.47
N PHE A 186 -16.76 -7.75 -13.13
CA PHE A 186 -17.19 -9.16 -13.29
C PHE A 186 -18.56 -9.38 -13.95
N GLY A 187 -19.23 -8.34 -14.45
CA GLY A 187 -20.59 -8.47 -14.99
C GLY A 187 -20.68 -9.26 -16.31
N ASN A 188 -19.57 -9.42 -17.03
CA ASN A 188 -19.48 -10.17 -18.29
C ASN A 188 -18.79 -11.53 -18.11
N ALA A 189 -18.45 -11.91 -16.87
CA ALA A 189 -17.72 -13.14 -16.59
C ALA A 189 -18.53 -14.38 -17.00
N LYS A 190 -17.88 -15.29 -17.72
CA LYS A 190 -18.45 -16.56 -18.17
C LYS A 190 -17.78 -17.74 -17.47
N SER A 191 -18.48 -18.87 -17.39
CA SER A 191 -17.95 -20.10 -16.76
C SER A 191 -16.70 -20.67 -17.47
N ASN A 192 -16.49 -20.29 -18.73
CA ASN A 192 -15.33 -20.69 -19.54
C ASN A 192 -14.27 -19.57 -19.66
N ALA A 193 -14.31 -18.53 -18.83
CA ALA A 193 -13.30 -17.49 -18.81
C ALA A 193 -11.90 -18.08 -18.55
N THR A 194 -10.89 -17.54 -19.23
CA THR A 194 -9.51 -18.02 -19.08
C THR A 194 -8.94 -17.62 -17.72
N ARG A 195 -7.88 -18.31 -17.28
CA ARG A 195 -7.21 -17.98 -16.02
C ARG A 195 -6.57 -16.60 -16.07
N GLU A 196 -6.05 -16.22 -17.23
CA GLU A 196 -5.49 -14.91 -17.54
C GLU A 196 -6.55 -13.81 -17.38
N ASP A 197 -7.73 -13.99 -17.98
CA ASP A 197 -8.85 -13.05 -17.88
C ASP A 197 -9.31 -12.90 -16.43
N ILE A 198 -9.53 -14.03 -15.74
CA ILE A 198 -9.94 -14.04 -14.33
C ILE A 198 -8.90 -13.32 -13.46
N ALA A 199 -7.60 -13.56 -13.67
CA ALA A 199 -6.54 -12.89 -12.93
C ALA A 199 -6.58 -11.37 -13.13
N LEU A 200 -6.72 -10.92 -14.38
CA LEU A 200 -6.85 -9.49 -14.66
C LEU A 200 -8.13 -8.90 -14.07
N GLY A 201 -9.24 -9.62 -14.12
CA GLY A 201 -10.51 -9.24 -13.51
C GLY A 201 -10.39 -9.04 -12.00
N ILE A 202 -9.77 -9.99 -11.28
CA ILE A 202 -9.56 -9.88 -9.81
C ILE A 202 -8.73 -8.65 -9.49
N ILE A 203 -7.60 -8.44 -10.18
CA ILE A 203 -6.73 -7.29 -9.94
C ILE A 203 -7.45 -5.97 -10.26
N THR A 204 -8.14 -5.91 -11.39
CA THR A 204 -8.89 -4.73 -11.83
C THR A 204 -9.99 -4.38 -10.83
N MET A 205 -10.76 -5.38 -10.37
CA MET A 205 -11.81 -5.18 -9.37
C MET A 205 -11.26 -4.60 -8.08
N VAL A 206 -10.17 -5.17 -7.55
CA VAL A 206 -9.55 -4.68 -6.30
C VAL A 206 -9.06 -3.24 -6.48
N LEU A 207 -8.28 -2.96 -7.52
CA LEU A 207 -7.68 -1.64 -7.73
C LEU A 207 -8.73 -0.57 -8.09
N GLN A 208 -9.70 -0.88 -8.96
CA GLN A 208 -10.76 0.07 -9.32
C GLN A 208 -11.67 0.37 -8.14
N THR A 209 -11.97 -0.62 -7.30
CA THR A 209 -12.77 -0.39 -6.09
C THR A 209 -12.02 0.49 -5.10
N ILE A 210 -10.71 0.25 -4.90
CA ILE A 210 -9.87 1.10 -4.05
C ILE A 210 -9.86 2.55 -4.57
N GLY A 211 -9.58 2.74 -5.86
CA GLY A 211 -9.50 4.08 -6.45
C GLY A 211 -10.84 4.81 -6.43
N SER A 212 -11.93 4.14 -6.81
CA SER A 212 -13.27 4.73 -6.81
C SER A 212 -13.72 5.12 -5.41
N SER A 213 -13.48 4.27 -4.41
CA SER A 213 -13.80 4.59 -3.02
C SER A 213 -12.94 5.72 -2.47
N THR A 214 -11.67 5.83 -2.87
CA THR A 214 -10.81 6.97 -2.50
C THR A 214 -11.38 8.28 -3.04
N ILE A 215 -11.80 8.29 -4.31
CA ILE A 215 -12.44 9.44 -4.94
C ILE A 215 -13.71 9.82 -4.18
N LEU A 216 -14.58 8.84 -3.90
CA LEU A 216 -15.82 9.08 -3.16
C LEU A 216 -15.59 9.58 -1.73
N ALA A 217 -14.63 8.99 -1.00
CA ALA A 217 -14.31 9.36 0.38
C ALA A 217 -13.65 10.74 0.49
N SER A 218 -13.04 11.24 -0.59
CA SER A 218 -12.38 12.55 -0.63
C SER A 218 -13.27 13.65 -1.22
N LEU A 219 -14.49 13.34 -1.67
CA LEU A 219 -15.44 14.36 -2.13
C LEU A 219 -15.66 15.41 -1.04
N GLY A 220 -15.63 16.69 -1.43
CA GLY A 220 -15.76 17.82 -0.51
C GLY A 220 -14.49 18.17 0.28
N SER A 221 -13.42 17.38 0.21
CA SER A 221 -12.15 17.72 0.88
C SER A 221 -11.35 18.82 0.15
N GLY A 222 -11.55 18.94 -1.17
CA GLY A 222 -10.74 19.78 -2.05
C GLY A 222 -9.40 19.16 -2.49
N ILE A 223 -9.04 18.00 -1.92
CA ILE A 223 -7.78 17.30 -2.21
C ILE A 223 -7.94 16.43 -3.46
N LYS A 224 -6.96 16.51 -4.37
CA LYS A 224 -6.92 15.75 -5.62
C LYS A 224 -5.71 14.83 -5.76
N ASP A 225 -4.73 14.96 -4.87
CA ASP A 225 -3.52 14.16 -4.88
C ASP A 225 -3.67 12.98 -3.92
N TYR A 226 -3.63 11.77 -4.50
CA TYR A 226 -3.84 10.51 -3.81
C TYR A 226 -2.56 9.67 -3.85
N VAL A 227 -1.88 9.55 -2.71
CA VAL A 227 -0.60 8.85 -2.60
C VAL A 227 -0.84 7.38 -2.27
N LEU A 228 -0.48 6.51 -3.20
CA LEU A 228 -0.64 5.07 -3.11
C LEU A 228 0.53 4.46 -2.34
N ILE A 229 0.25 3.78 -1.22
CA ILE A 229 1.29 3.07 -0.44
C ILE A 229 0.90 1.60 -0.21
N GLY A 230 1.85 0.79 0.26
CA GLY A 230 1.66 -0.63 0.56
C GLY A 230 1.96 -1.57 -0.61
N ASN A 231 1.99 -2.88 -0.35
CA ASN A 231 2.52 -3.89 -1.29
C ASN A 231 1.77 -3.98 -2.63
N LEU A 232 0.49 -3.58 -2.69
CA LEU A 232 -0.28 -3.62 -3.93
C LEU A 232 0.24 -2.65 -4.99
N THR A 233 0.95 -1.60 -4.59
CA THR A 233 1.59 -0.62 -5.49
C THR A 233 2.62 -1.23 -6.44
N LEU A 234 3.13 -2.43 -6.13
CA LEU A 234 4.07 -3.18 -6.96
C LEU A 234 3.42 -3.88 -8.15
N LEU A 235 2.09 -3.94 -8.20
CA LEU A 235 1.39 -4.55 -9.32
C LEU A 235 1.53 -3.67 -10.57
N PRO A 236 1.98 -4.22 -11.72
CA PRO A 236 2.11 -3.45 -12.94
C PRO A 236 0.76 -2.88 -13.43
N GLN A 237 -0.35 -3.52 -13.05
CA GLN A 237 -1.71 -3.09 -13.38
C GLN A 237 -2.12 -1.79 -12.69
N CYS A 238 -1.44 -1.36 -11.61
CA CYS A 238 -1.71 -0.07 -10.95
C CYS A 238 -1.67 1.08 -11.96
N LYS A 239 -0.65 1.12 -12.83
CA LYS A 239 -0.53 2.19 -13.84
C LYS A 239 -1.72 2.22 -14.79
N MET A 240 -2.16 1.06 -15.26
CA MET A 240 -3.30 0.97 -16.18
C MET A 240 -4.60 1.43 -15.51
N VAL A 241 -4.88 0.88 -14.32
CA VAL A 241 -6.15 1.11 -13.62
C VAL A 241 -6.25 2.55 -13.12
N PHE A 242 -5.25 3.03 -12.39
CA PHE A 242 -5.31 4.35 -11.79
C PHE A 242 -5.28 5.45 -12.84
N SER A 243 -4.49 5.35 -13.92
CA SER A 243 -4.53 6.36 -14.99
C SER A 243 -5.86 6.43 -15.74
N GLY A 244 -6.66 5.36 -15.73
CA GLY A 244 -8.05 5.42 -16.20
C GLY A 244 -8.92 6.29 -15.30
N LEU A 245 -8.77 6.13 -13.98
CA LEU A 245 -9.50 6.90 -12.97
C LEU A 245 -9.05 8.36 -12.91
N GLU A 246 -7.75 8.65 -13.02
CA GLU A 246 -7.20 10.01 -13.08
C GLU A 246 -7.90 10.85 -14.16
N LYS A 247 -7.98 10.30 -15.38
CA LYS A 247 -8.60 10.96 -16.54
C LYS A 247 -10.09 11.17 -16.36
N MET A 248 -10.77 10.22 -15.73
CA MET A 248 -12.23 10.24 -15.58
C MET A 248 -12.69 11.23 -14.50
N TYR A 249 -11.94 11.33 -13.40
CA TYR A 249 -12.32 12.11 -12.22
C TYR A 249 -11.50 13.39 -12.02
N GLY A 250 -10.45 13.61 -12.81
CA GLY A 250 -9.61 14.81 -12.71
C GLY A 250 -8.84 14.88 -11.40
N VAL A 251 -8.24 13.75 -11.02
CA VAL A 251 -7.45 13.51 -9.79
C VAL A 251 -6.08 12.93 -10.16
N ASN A 252 -5.14 12.90 -9.22
CA ASN A 252 -3.80 12.39 -9.43
C ASN A 252 -3.53 11.22 -8.47
N PHE A 253 -3.18 10.05 -9.01
CA PHE A 253 -2.75 8.89 -8.23
C PHE A 253 -1.23 8.76 -8.31
N ILE A 254 -0.56 8.97 -7.19
CA ILE A 254 0.89 9.06 -7.09
C ILE A 254 1.43 7.77 -6.48
N ASN A 255 2.35 7.09 -7.17
CA ASN A 255 3.05 5.92 -6.65
C ASN A 255 4.52 6.30 -6.34
N PRO A 256 4.85 6.60 -5.07
CA PRO A 256 6.20 7.00 -4.68
C PRO A 256 7.21 5.86 -4.83
N LYS A 257 8.50 6.21 -4.80
CA LYS A 257 9.62 5.28 -5.02
C LYS A 257 9.63 4.17 -3.96
N TYR A 258 9.47 4.53 -2.69
CA TYR A 258 9.43 3.58 -1.58
C TYR A 258 8.01 3.37 -1.04
N SER A 259 7.02 3.31 -1.95
CA SER A 259 5.60 3.19 -1.61
C SER A 259 5.25 2.01 -0.69
N GLU A 260 5.91 0.87 -0.81
CA GLU A 260 5.69 -0.27 0.09
C GLU A 260 6.32 -0.11 1.49
N PHE A 261 7.22 0.86 1.65
CA PHE A 261 7.98 1.12 2.88
C PHE A 261 7.56 2.39 3.61
N CYS A 262 6.65 3.20 3.03
CA CYS A 262 6.21 4.47 3.61
C CYS A 262 5.81 4.36 5.09
N THR A 263 5.07 3.33 5.48
CA THR A 263 4.68 3.12 6.89
C THR A 263 5.89 2.93 7.81
N ALA A 264 6.91 2.19 7.37
CA ALA A 264 8.14 2.00 8.14
C ALA A 264 9.00 3.28 8.17
N ILE A 265 9.09 4.00 7.05
CA ILE A 265 9.72 5.34 6.98
C ILE A 265 9.08 6.28 7.98
N GLY A 266 7.74 6.36 7.97
CA GLY A 266 6.98 7.20 8.88
C GLY A 266 7.18 6.86 10.36
N ALA A 267 7.40 5.59 10.69
CA ALA A 267 7.72 5.18 12.07
C ALA A 267 9.07 5.75 12.54
N ALA A 268 10.10 5.71 11.68
CA ALA A 268 11.39 6.32 12.00
C ALA A 268 11.28 7.87 12.08
N LEU A 269 10.58 8.48 11.12
CA LEU A 269 10.35 9.94 11.10
C LEU A 269 9.55 10.43 12.31
N PHE A 270 8.65 9.61 12.85
CA PHE A 270 7.89 9.96 14.05
C PHE A 270 8.84 10.33 15.20
N TYR A 271 9.86 9.51 15.45
CA TYR A 271 10.86 9.78 16.48
C TYR A 271 11.73 11.00 16.16
N LEU A 272 12.19 11.12 14.92
CA LEU A 272 13.03 12.26 14.50
C LEU A 272 12.29 13.60 14.67
N ASN A 273 11.02 13.65 14.28
CA ASN A 273 10.19 14.85 14.42
C ASN A 273 9.87 15.19 15.89
N GLU A 274 9.85 14.21 16.80
CA GLU A 274 9.70 14.47 18.24
C GLU A 274 11.00 14.97 18.88
N LYS A 275 12.15 14.52 18.38
CA LYS A 275 13.49 14.94 18.86
C LYS A 275 13.82 16.39 18.49
N GLU A 276 13.26 16.91 17.40
CA GLU A 276 13.45 18.29 16.94
C GLU A 276 12.54 19.33 17.62
N LYS A 277 11.54 18.90 18.40
CA LYS A 277 10.66 19.78 19.18
C LYS A 277 11.27 20.19 20.52
#